data_AF-A0A8N4F2M3-F1
#
_entry.id   AF-A0A8N4F2M3-F1
#
_cell.length_a   1.000
_cell.length_b   1.000
_cell.length_c   1.000
_cell.angle_alpha   90.00
_cell.angle_beta   90.00
_cell.angle_gamma   90.00
#
_symmetry.space_group_name_H-M   'P 1'
#
loop_
_entity.id
_entity.type
_entity.pdbx_description
1 polymer ?
#
loop_
_entity_poly.entity_id
_entity_poly.type
_entity_poly.pdbx_seq_one_letter_code
_entity_poly.pdbx_strand_id
1 'polypeptide(L)'
;MFDAIFQILRDSKSLELAMASYQLLSELEQRYPRIYLTCSDKPESTSGRAGELVVVKEAWSPFIVGSEASHTEAEAAGKDLDHLFDSLRFSVLVEDMALAVKRTDFQLVIKPVECMLLFQYLVNVLEADFLPRQTLYKETSNWVLFRESILNILLGSRKLNFKSLVRDCMSIMCRRCHHHIEKNFQDLRYVKDSRDKEAHNSNVSLAIALSELEKGTCVAVQELMTLIMELDLIRKEADLQGFTTRVDGFRWVPMLEIIVDELTYNKDYISPFLMVFSEPKWKLEIILQYFSKYTTKSSVRTRRSNETSNDATLEAILSFFSTATSTKNIVKKISSEVAKLLLVHAFQACLSLQHCSRHNAYSAERIGGTLSQISNKLVSAFQSLRKNDETCKMSKRNFGILWSINFDLIYKRSQILAEVVSFLLVHG
;
A
#
# COMPACT_ATOMS: atom_id res chain seq x y z
N MET A 1 -4.86 -18.00 26.41
CA MET A 1 -4.99 -16.56 26.69
C MET A 1 -5.26 -15.79 25.40
N PHE A 2 -4.27 -15.62 24.51
CA PHE A 2 -4.45 -14.99 23.18
C PHE A 2 -5.75 -15.41 22.48
N ASP A 3 -5.96 -16.72 22.34
CA ASP A 3 -7.14 -17.34 21.74
C ASP A 3 -8.49 -16.77 22.24
N ALA A 4 -8.66 -16.70 23.56
CA ALA A 4 -9.87 -16.18 24.18
C ALA A 4 -10.03 -14.67 23.96
N ILE A 5 -8.94 -13.89 24.01
CA ILE A 5 -8.99 -12.44 23.76
C ILE A 5 -9.33 -12.18 22.28
N PHE A 6 -8.84 -13.03 21.37
CA PHE A 6 -9.15 -12.96 19.94
C PHE A 6 -10.61 -13.32 19.63
N GLN A 7 -11.17 -14.35 20.28
CA GLN A 7 -12.61 -14.63 20.23
C GLN A 7 -13.43 -13.45 20.77
N ILE A 8 -13.03 -12.84 21.88
CA ILE A 8 -13.69 -11.64 22.43
C ILE A 8 -13.65 -10.46 21.44
N LEU A 9 -12.54 -10.24 20.73
CA LEU A 9 -12.45 -9.22 19.68
C LEU A 9 -13.40 -9.50 18.51
N ARG A 10 -13.52 -10.77 18.10
CA ARG A 10 -14.35 -11.20 16.95
C ARG A 10 -15.85 -11.07 17.24
N ASP A 11 -16.27 -11.41 18.45
CA ASP A 11 -17.68 -11.51 18.87
C ASP A 11 -18.01 -10.50 19.99
N SER A 12 -17.43 -9.30 19.88
CA SER A 12 -17.60 -8.22 20.84
C SER A 12 -19.05 -7.74 20.93
N LYS A 13 -19.45 -7.30 22.14
CA LYS A 13 -20.79 -6.75 22.42
C LYS A 13 -20.77 -5.26 22.71
N SER A 14 -19.59 -4.65 22.75
CA SER A 14 -19.38 -3.23 22.99
C SER A 14 -18.09 -2.76 22.31
N LEU A 15 -18.00 -1.47 22.01
CA LEU A 15 -16.84 -0.86 21.37
C LEU A 15 -15.61 -0.89 22.29
N GLU A 16 -15.82 -0.67 23.58
CA GLU A 16 -14.79 -0.67 24.62
C GLU A 16 -14.11 -2.04 24.70
N LEU A 17 -14.90 -3.11 24.63
CA LEU A 17 -14.40 -4.49 24.66
C LEU A 17 -13.57 -4.85 23.41
N ALA A 18 -14.02 -4.42 22.23
CA ALA A 18 -13.27 -4.59 20.98
C ALA A 18 -11.94 -3.82 21.04
N MET A 19 -11.97 -2.54 21.42
CA MET A 19 -10.78 -1.69 21.53
C MET A 19 -9.77 -2.24 22.54
N ALA A 20 -10.21 -2.62 23.75
CA ALA A 20 -9.35 -3.18 24.78
C ALA A 20 -8.75 -4.53 24.37
N SER A 21 -9.51 -5.38 23.68
CA SER A 21 -9.02 -6.68 23.21
C SER A 21 -7.99 -6.53 22.08
N TYR A 22 -8.23 -5.61 21.14
CA TYR A 22 -7.25 -5.23 20.10
C TYR A 22 -5.93 -4.71 20.71
N GLN A 23 -6.02 -3.80 21.69
CA GLN A 23 -4.85 -3.24 22.36
C GLN A 23 -4.07 -4.34 23.10
N LEU A 24 -4.75 -5.16 23.90
CA LEU A 24 -4.13 -6.23 24.66
C LEU A 24 -3.45 -7.27 23.76
N LEU A 25 -4.08 -7.67 22.64
CA LEU A 25 -3.47 -8.58 21.66
C LEU A 25 -2.21 -7.96 21.02
N SER A 26 -2.25 -6.67 20.70
CA SER A 26 -1.13 -5.95 20.10
C SER A 26 0.05 -5.83 21.07
N GLU A 27 -0.19 -5.51 22.34
CA GLU A 27 0.84 -5.50 23.38
C GLU A 27 1.44 -6.90 23.64
N LEU A 28 0.61 -7.95 23.61
CA LEU A 28 1.06 -9.31 23.82
C LEU A 28 1.95 -9.81 22.68
N GLU A 29 1.62 -9.51 21.43
CA GLU A 29 2.45 -9.84 20.25
C GLU A 29 3.82 -9.13 20.31
N GLN A 30 3.86 -7.88 20.78
CA GLN A 30 5.12 -7.13 20.98
C GLN A 30 6.00 -7.72 22.09
N ARG A 31 5.40 -8.20 23.20
CA ARG A 31 6.16 -8.77 24.33
C ARG A 31 6.57 -10.22 24.11
N TYR A 32 5.81 -10.96 23.30
CA TYR A 32 6.01 -12.39 23.04
C TYR A 32 5.99 -12.68 21.53
N PRO A 33 6.96 -12.14 20.76
CA PRO A 33 6.98 -12.29 19.31
C PRO A 33 7.16 -13.76 18.91
N ARG A 34 6.30 -14.23 17.99
CA ARG A 34 6.34 -15.60 17.47
C ARG A 34 7.61 -15.91 16.70
N ILE A 35 8.20 -14.88 16.10
CA ILE A 35 9.42 -14.96 15.29
C ILE A 35 10.33 -13.79 15.64
N TYR A 36 11.61 -14.08 15.86
CA TYR A 36 12.64 -13.08 16.10
C TYR A 36 14.00 -13.56 15.61
N LEU A 37 14.95 -12.62 15.50
CA LEU A 37 16.34 -12.91 15.16
C LEU A 37 17.19 -12.87 16.42
N THR A 38 18.02 -13.89 16.64
CA THR A 38 19.06 -13.86 17.67
C THR A 38 20.35 -13.30 17.08
N CYS A 39 20.98 -12.35 17.76
CA CYS A 39 22.37 -12.01 17.46
C CYS A 39 23.28 -13.15 17.91
N SER A 40 24.21 -13.57 17.04
CA SER A 40 25.34 -14.40 17.46
C SER A 40 26.29 -13.56 18.31
N ASP A 41 26.36 -13.86 19.60
CA ASP A 41 27.25 -13.22 20.59
C ASP A 41 28.69 -13.76 20.55
N LYS A 42 29.09 -14.45 19.47
CA LYS A 42 30.47 -14.85 19.26
C LYS A 42 31.26 -13.71 18.63
N PRO A 43 32.16 -13.02 19.36
CA PRO A 43 33.25 -12.32 18.69
C PRO A 43 34.12 -13.37 17.97
N GLU A 44 34.88 -12.93 16.96
CA GLU A 44 35.86 -13.75 16.24
C GLU A 44 35.29 -14.83 15.30
N SER A 45 34.57 -14.41 14.26
CA SER A 45 34.83 -14.97 12.92
C SER A 45 34.57 -13.93 11.83
N THR A 46 35.46 -13.88 10.82
CA THR A 46 35.44 -12.87 9.74
C THR A 46 34.48 -13.25 8.59
N SER A 47 33.38 -13.91 8.91
CA SER A 47 32.29 -14.26 8.00
C SER A 47 31.01 -13.57 8.47
N GLY A 48 30.10 -13.26 7.54
CA GLY A 48 28.93 -12.40 7.79
C GLY A 48 28.14 -12.77 9.05
N ARG A 49 27.80 -11.75 9.85
CA ARG A 49 27.14 -11.85 11.16
C ARG A 49 25.64 -12.22 11.06
N ALA A 50 25.33 -13.27 10.30
CA ALA A 50 23.96 -13.72 10.10
C ALA A 50 23.35 -14.16 11.43
N GLY A 51 22.22 -13.56 11.78
CA GLY A 51 21.42 -13.97 12.95
C GLY A 51 20.68 -15.29 12.68
N GLU A 52 20.34 -16.03 13.73
CA GLU A 52 19.47 -17.20 13.58
C GLU A 52 18.00 -16.78 13.72
N LEU A 53 17.13 -17.27 12.81
CA LEU A 53 15.70 -17.04 12.89
C LEU A 53 15.06 -18.05 13.82
N VAL A 54 14.63 -17.59 15.00
CA VAL A 54 13.89 -18.42 15.95
C VAL A 54 12.40 -18.31 15.63
N VAL A 55 11.77 -19.46 15.36
CA VAL A 55 10.32 -19.60 15.18
C VAL A 55 9.76 -20.40 16.36
N VAL A 56 8.95 -19.77 17.21
CA VAL A 56 8.39 -20.39 18.41
C VAL A 56 7.21 -21.29 18.01
N LYS A 57 7.49 -22.59 17.78
CA LYS A 57 6.52 -23.58 17.26
C LYS A 57 5.23 -23.72 18.08
N GLU A 58 5.30 -23.46 19.38
CA GLU A 58 4.17 -23.60 20.31
C GLU A 58 3.38 -22.29 20.50
N ALA A 59 3.82 -21.19 19.89
CA ALA A 59 3.15 -19.92 20.02
C ALA A 59 1.83 -19.90 19.23
N TRP A 60 0.78 -19.35 19.86
CA TRP A 60 -0.55 -19.25 19.28
C TRP A 60 -0.56 -18.32 18.05
N SER A 61 -1.37 -18.64 17.04
CA SER A 61 -1.52 -17.85 15.82
C SER A 61 -3.01 -17.63 15.51
N PRO A 62 -3.44 -16.43 15.07
CA PRO A 62 -4.81 -16.21 14.60
C PRO A 62 -5.07 -16.84 13.22
N PHE A 63 -4.01 -17.26 12.51
CA PHE A 63 -4.08 -17.92 11.20
C PHE A 63 -3.92 -19.44 11.33
N ILE A 64 -4.71 -20.18 10.55
CA ILE A 64 -4.60 -21.64 10.45
C ILE A 64 -3.44 -22.01 9.52
N VAL A 65 -2.24 -22.13 10.09
CA VAL A 65 -1.01 -22.47 9.36
C VAL A 65 -0.85 -23.99 9.28
N GLY A 66 -1.28 -24.59 8.17
CA GLY A 66 -1.20 -26.03 7.93
C GLY A 66 -1.42 -26.43 6.47
N SER A 67 -1.07 -27.66 6.12
CA SER A 67 -1.39 -28.22 4.80
C SER A 67 -2.89 -28.51 4.71
N GLU A 68 -3.51 -28.35 3.53
CA GLU A 68 -4.96 -28.55 3.38
C GLU A 68 -5.40 -29.98 3.79
N ALA A 69 -4.50 -30.97 3.74
CA ALA A 69 -4.73 -32.34 4.20
C ALA A 69 -4.78 -32.51 5.74
N SER A 70 -4.11 -31.64 6.51
CA SER A 70 -4.08 -31.73 7.99
C SER A 70 -5.33 -31.15 8.67
N HIS A 71 -6.18 -30.41 7.95
CA HIS A 71 -7.45 -29.93 8.51
C HIS A 71 -8.39 -31.10 8.84
N THR A 72 -8.45 -32.11 7.96
CA THR A 72 -9.22 -33.35 8.16
C THR A 72 -8.82 -34.12 9.42
N GLU A 73 -7.56 -34.02 9.86
CA GLU A 73 -7.07 -34.64 11.10
C GLU A 73 -7.33 -33.75 12.33
N ALA A 74 -7.29 -32.43 12.17
CA ALA A 74 -7.60 -31.47 13.24
C ALA A 74 -9.09 -31.43 13.61
N GLU A 75 -9.98 -31.53 12.61
CA GLU A 75 -11.43 -31.69 12.82
C GLU A 75 -11.74 -32.99 13.58
N ALA A 76 -11.04 -34.10 13.24
CA ALA A 76 -11.15 -35.36 13.97
C ALA A 76 -10.61 -35.30 15.40
N ALA A 77 -9.74 -34.34 15.72
CA ALA A 77 -9.17 -34.13 17.05
C ALA A 77 -10.01 -33.21 17.97
N GLY A 78 -11.18 -32.73 17.51
CA GLY A 78 -12.12 -31.96 18.34
C GLY A 78 -11.63 -30.59 18.79
N LYS A 79 -10.61 -30.02 18.13
CA LYS A 79 -10.20 -28.63 18.35
C LYS A 79 -11.13 -27.72 17.57
N ASP A 80 -11.88 -26.89 18.27
CA ASP A 80 -12.61 -25.79 17.65
C ASP A 80 -11.61 -24.78 17.07
N LEU A 81 -11.51 -24.74 15.75
CA LEU A 81 -10.71 -23.78 14.98
C LEU A 81 -11.63 -22.78 14.26
N ASP A 82 -12.93 -22.79 14.55
CA ASP A 82 -13.97 -22.10 13.78
C ASP A 82 -14.03 -20.58 14.05
N HIS A 83 -13.09 -20.08 14.85
CA HIS A 83 -12.77 -18.65 15.04
C HIS A 83 -11.48 -18.17 14.37
N LEU A 84 -10.59 -19.07 13.95
CA LEU A 84 -9.32 -18.70 13.30
C LEU A 84 -9.50 -18.36 11.81
N PHE A 85 -8.47 -17.74 11.23
CA PHE A 85 -8.45 -17.26 9.85
C PHE A 85 -7.73 -18.23 8.91
N ASP A 86 -8.47 -18.70 7.90
CA ASP A 86 -7.92 -19.22 6.66
C ASP A 86 -7.97 -18.14 5.57
N SER A 87 -7.44 -18.44 4.38
CA SER A 87 -7.41 -17.50 3.27
C SER A 87 -8.80 -17.07 2.79
N LEU A 88 -9.82 -17.92 2.91
CA LEU A 88 -11.19 -17.56 2.55
C LEU A 88 -11.73 -16.53 3.55
N ARG A 89 -11.65 -16.81 4.86
CA ARG A 89 -12.11 -15.91 5.93
C ARG A 89 -11.41 -14.56 5.91
N PHE A 90 -10.11 -14.54 5.59
CA PHE A 90 -9.37 -13.30 5.41
C PHE A 90 -9.91 -12.49 4.21
N SER A 91 -10.20 -13.14 3.08
CA SER A 91 -10.78 -12.45 1.93
C SER A 91 -12.20 -11.93 2.19
N VAL A 92 -13.03 -12.70 2.91
CA VAL A 92 -14.39 -12.28 3.34
C VAL A 92 -14.32 -11.10 4.30
N LEU A 93 -13.38 -11.06 5.24
CA LEU A 93 -13.19 -9.90 6.13
C LEU A 93 -12.90 -8.61 5.35
N VAL A 94 -12.05 -8.68 4.31
CA VAL A 94 -11.75 -7.52 3.46
C VAL A 94 -12.95 -7.15 2.58
N GLU A 95 -13.69 -8.14 2.06
CA GLU A 95 -14.94 -7.90 1.33
C GLU A 95 -16.00 -7.22 2.22
N ASP A 96 -16.22 -7.71 3.44
CA ASP A 96 -17.15 -7.15 4.43
C ASP A 96 -16.78 -5.71 4.79
N MET A 97 -15.49 -5.41 5.00
CA MET A 97 -15.03 -4.03 5.16
C MET A 97 -15.30 -3.20 3.91
N ALA A 98 -14.99 -3.70 2.71
CA ALA A 98 -15.28 -2.97 1.48
C ALA A 98 -16.79 -2.79 1.25
N LEU A 99 -17.66 -3.70 1.71
CA LEU A 99 -19.13 -3.63 1.66
C LEU A 99 -19.73 -2.75 2.75
N ALA A 100 -19.07 -2.63 3.90
CA ALA A 100 -19.35 -1.56 4.86
C ALA A 100 -18.94 -0.20 4.28
N VAL A 101 -17.81 -0.12 3.56
CA VAL A 101 -17.21 1.10 2.99
C VAL A 101 -17.47 1.28 1.46
N LYS A 102 -18.69 1.47 0.92
CA LYS A 102 -19.92 0.68 1.06
C LYS A 102 -21.17 1.54 1.42
N ARG A 103 -21.74 1.40 2.62
CA ARG A 103 -23.01 1.99 3.12
C ARG A 103 -22.80 3.38 3.74
N THR A 104 -23.76 4.30 3.66
CA THR A 104 -23.63 5.66 4.26
C THR A 104 -23.72 5.67 5.79
N ASP A 105 -24.33 4.63 6.37
CA ASP A 105 -24.79 4.66 7.76
C ASP A 105 -23.80 3.97 8.70
N PHE A 106 -22.56 4.46 8.72
CA PHE A 106 -21.48 3.96 9.59
C PHE A 106 -21.74 4.13 11.09
N GLN A 107 -22.65 5.04 11.47
CA GLN A 107 -22.66 5.64 12.80
C GLN A 107 -23.25 4.78 13.93
N LEU A 108 -23.81 3.60 13.64
CA LEU A 108 -24.59 2.83 14.64
C LEU A 108 -24.34 1.32 14.69
N VAL A 109 -23.35 0.78 13.95
CA VAL A 109 -23.08 -0.66 13.91
C VAL A 109 -21.67 -0.95 14.43
N ILE A 110 -21.56 -1.78 15.46
CA ILE A 110 -20.28 -2.20 16.05
C ILE A 110 -19.48 -3.07 15.06
N LYS A 111 -20.17 -3.86 14.22
CA LYS A 111 -19.55 -4.87 13.35
C LYS A 111 -18.50 -4.33 12.36
N PRO A 112 -18.73 -3.22 11.62
CA PRO A 112 -17.68 -2.57 10.83
C PRO A 112 -16.43 -2.19 11.63
N VAL A 113 -16.58 -1.77 12.90
CA VAL A 113 -15.44 -1.40 13.76
C VAL A 113 -14.66 -2.64 14.18
N GLU A 114 -15.34 -3.72 14.58
CA GLU A 114 -14.69 -5.02 14.84
C GLU A 114 -13.91 -5.49 13.61
N CYS A 115 -14.50 -5.45 12.42
CA CYS A 115 -13.82 -5.86 11.20
C CYS A 115 -12.54 -5.04 10.93
N MET A 116 -12.60 -3.72 11.15
CA MET A 116 -11.44 -2.83 11.02
C MET A 116 -10.32 -3.14 12.02
N LEU A 117 -10.65 -3.28 13.31
CA LEU A 117 -9.67 -3.61 14.37
C LEU A 117 -9.06 -5.00 14.15
N LEU A 118 -9.90 -5.98 13.81
CA LEU A 118 -9.49 -7.35 13.53
C LEU A 118 -8.55 -7.40 12.32
N PHE A 119 -8.87 -6.69 11.24
CA PHE A 119 -7.99 -6.59 10.07
C PHE A 119 -6.65 -5.93 10.41
N GLN A 120 -6.65 -4.79 11.14
CA GLN A 120 -5.42 -4.13 11.57
C GLN A 120 -4.52 -5.08 12.39
N TYR A 121 -5.10 -5.83 13.34
CA TYR A 121 -4.35 -6.82 14.12
C TYR A 121 -3.78 -7.95 13.25
N LEU A 122 -4.58 -8.48 12.30
CA LEU A 122 -4.13 -9.53 11.38
C LEU A 122 -2.99 -9.06 10.46
N VAL A 123 -2.98 -7.79 10.03
CA VAL A 123 -1.87 -7.21 9.27
C VAL A 123 -0.60 -7.10 10.11
N ASN A 124 -0.69 -6.59 11.35
CA ASN A 124 0.44 -6.53 12.28
C ASN A 124 1.07 -7.93 12.50
N VAL A 125 0.21 -8.96 12.62
CA VAL A 125 0.58 -10.37 12.77
C VAL A 125 1.26 -10.94 11.51
N LEU A 126 0.91 -10.47 10.31
CA LEU A 126 1.58 -10.82 9.05
C LEU A 126 2.93 -10.09 8.92
N GLU A 127 2.99 -8.81 9.28
CA GLU A 127 4.23 -8.01 9.27
C GLU A 127 5.29 -8.59 10.23
N ALA A 128 4.89 -8.94 11.45
CA ALA A 128 5.76 -9.52 12.47
C ALA A 128 6.35 -10.89 12.07
N ASP A 129 5.65 -11.67 11.25
CA ASP A 129 6.20 -12.88 10.62
C ASP A 129 7.14 -12.54 9.44
N PHE A 130 6.75 -11.56 8.61
CA PHE A 130 7.44 -11.24 7.35
C PHE A 130 8.77 -10.50 7.52
N LEU A 131 8.85 -9.48 8.40
CA LEU A 131 10.04 -8.61 8.50
C LEU A 131 11.30 -9.32 9.03
N PRO A 132 11.23 -10.20 10.06
CA PRO A 132 12.40 -10.98 10.48
C PRO A 132 12.92 -11.90 9.37
N ARG A 133 12.00 -12.56 8.64
CA ARG A 133 12.32 -13.40 7.47
C ARG A 133 12.96 -12.59 6.35
N GLN A 134 12.45 -11.39 6.06
CA GLN A 134 13.03 -10.48 5.05
C GLN A 134 14.45 -10.03 5.41
N THR A 135 14.70 -9.76 6.69
CA THR A 135 16.00 -9.35 7.18
C THR A 135 17.03 -10.47 6.97
N LEU A 136 16.72 -11.70 7.40
CA LEU A 136 17.64 -12.84 7.19
C LEU A 136 17.76 -13.26 5.72
N TYR A 137 16.69 -13.15 4.92
CA TYR A 137 16.75 -13.45 3.49
C TYR A 137 17.75 -12.54 2.76
N LYS A 138 17.84 -11.26 3.11
CA LYS A 138 18.82 -10.33 2.51
C LYS A 138 20.28 -10.73 2.76
N GLU A 139 20.53 -11.54 3.78
CA GLU A 139 21.87 -12.03 4.15
C GLU A 139 22.16 -13.44 3.60
N THR A 140 21.12 -14.28 3.45
CA THR A 140 21.24 -15.72 3.16
C THR A 140 20.71 -16.14 1.79
N SER A 141 19.94 -15.29 1.12
CA SER A 141 19.12 -15.58 -0.08
C SER A 141 18.22 -16.82 0.03
N ASN A 142 17.92 -17.29 1.24
CA ASN A 142 17.20 -18.54 1.46
C ASN A 142 15.69 -18.39 1.24
N TRP A 143 15.21 -18.73 0.03
CA TRP A 143 13.78 -18.67 -0.33
C TRP A 143 12.85 -19.45 0.62
N VAL A 144 13.34 -20.51 1.28
CA VAL A 144 12.54 -21.32 2.23
C VAL A 144 11.94 -20.45 3.33
N LEU A 145 12.67 -19.43 3.80
CA LEU A 145 12.20 -18.47 4.80
C LEU A 145 10.88 -17.83 4.40
N PHE A 146 10.71 -17.48 3.12
CA PHE A 146 9.49 -16.88 2.60
C PHE A 146 8.43 -17.87 2.18
N ARG A 147 8.82 -19.04 1.66
CA ARG A 147 7.90 -20.14 1.38
C ARG A 147 7.06 -20.51 2.61
N GLU A 148 7.67 -20.44 3.79
CA GLU A 148 7.08 -20.74 5.09
C GLU A 148 6.49 -19.50 5.82
N SER A 149 6.50 -18.32 5.20
CA SER A 149 5.83 -17.14 5.76
C SER A 149 4.32 -17.28 5.71
N ILE A 150 3.63 -16.76 6.74
CA ILE A 150 2.17 -16.80 6.84
C ILE A 150 1.56 -16.09 5.63
N LEU A 151 2.14 -14.98 5.18
CA LEU A 151 1.69 -14.25 4.00
C LEU A 151 1.74 -15.09 2.72
N ASN A 152 2.85 -15.82 2.49
CA ASN A 152 2.98 -16.69 1.32
C ASN A 152 1.97 -17.84 1.33
N ILE A 153 1.72 -18.44 2.50
CA ILE A 153 0.76 -19.52 2.69
C ILE A 153 -0.67 -19.00 2.46
N LEU A 154 -1.01 -17.85 3.06
CA LEU A 154 -2.32 -17.20 2.95
C LEU A 154 -2.68 -16.91 1.49
N LEU A 155 -1.76 -16.29 0.73
CA LEU A 155 -1.96 -15.97 -0.68
C LEU A 155 -1.90 -17.17 -1.62
N GLY A 156 -1.21 -18.25 -1.23
CA GLY A 156 -1.05 -19.46 -2.04
C GLY A 156 -2.23 -20.43 -2.06
N SER A 157 -3.22 -20.22 -1.19
CA SER A 157 -4.45 -21.02 -1.18
C SER A 157 -5.31 -20.77 -2.42
N ARG A 158 -5.87 -21.86 -2.96
CA ARG A 158 -6.81 -21.80 -4.10
C ARG A 158 -8.17 -21.22 -3.72
N LYS A 159 -8.49 -21.12 -2.42
CA LYS A 159 -9.74 -20.53 -1.92
C LYS A 159 -9.75 -19.00 -2.03
N LEU A 160 -8.59 -18.36 -2.20
CA LEU A 160 -8.45 -16.91 -2.19
C LEU A 160 -8.55 -16.32 -3.60
N ASN A 161 -9.58 -15.50 -3.84
CA ASN A 161 -9.67 -14.71 -5.08
C ASN A 161 -8.78 -13.47 -4.97
N PHE A 162 -7.49 -13.63 -5.32
CA PHE A 162 -6.49 -12.57 -5.18
C PHE A 162 -6.87 -11.29 -5.93
N LYS A 163 -7.47 -11.40 -7.12
CA LYS A 163 -7.90 -10.21 -7.87
C LYS A 163 -9.02 -9.45 -7.16
N SER A 164 -9.98 -10.14 -6.52
CA SER A 164 -10.97 -9.43 -5.69
C SER A 164 -10.31 -8.77 -4.50
N LEU A 165 -9.45 -9.48 -3.76
CA LEU A 165 -8.74 -8.94 -2.59
C LEU A 165 -8.03 -7.61 -2.90
N VAL A 166 -7.28 -7.53 -4.01
CA VAL A 166 -6.61 -6.28 -4.44
C VAL A 166 -7.62 -5.17 -4.71
N ARG A 167 -8.70 -5.47 -5.44
CA ARG A 167 -9.76 -4.50 -5.78
C ARG A 167 -10.51 -4.01 -4.54
N ASP A 168 -10.76 -4.88 -3.58
CA ASP A 168 -11.49 -4.56 -2.35
C ASP A 168 -10.61 -3.72 -1.40
N CYS A 169 -9.32 -4.02 -1.29
CA CYS A 169 -8.31 -3.13 -0.69
C CYS A 169 -8.27 -1.74 -1.34
N MET A 170 -8.25 -1.67 -2.68
CA MET A 170 -8.33 -0.39 -3.41
C MET A 170 -9.63 0.37 -3.11
N SER A 171 -10.77 -0.32 -3.04
CA SER A 171 -12.08 0.27 -2.71
C SER A 171 -12.07 0.93 -1.32
N ILE A 172 -11.48 0.28 -0.31
CA ILE A 172 -11.37 0.80 1.06
C ILE A 172 -10.56 2.10 1.06
N MET A 173 -9.37 2.10 0.44
CA MET A 173 -8.52 3.30 0.36
C MET A 173 -9.19 4.45 -0.42
N CYS A 174 -9.73 4.17 -1.60
CA CYS A 174 -10.33 5.21 -2.45
C CYS A 174 -11.48 5.94 -1.74
N ARG A 175 -12.34 5.23 -1.00
CA ARG A 175 -13.45 5.88 -0.31
C ARG A 175 -13.03 6.79 0.85
N ARG A 176 -11.97 6.47 1.59
CA ARG A 176 -11.43 7.40 2.61
C ARG A 176 -11.13 8.78 2.03
N CYS A 177 -10.60 8.83 0.80
CA CYS A 177 -10.36 10.09 0.09
C CYS A 177 -11.67 10.88 -0.14
N HIS A 178 -12.73 10.20 -0.59
CA HIS A 178 -14.04 10.83 -0.79
C HIS A 178 -14.63 11.38 0.52
N HIS A 179 -14.58 10.62 1.62
CA HIS A 179 -15.08 11.08 2.93
C HIS A 179 -14.30 12.29 3.47
N HIS A 180 -12.97 12.32 3.29
CA HIS A 180 -12.15 13.47 3.65
C HIS A 180 -12.48 14.71 2.81
N ILE A 181 -12.73 14.54 1.50
CA ILE A 181 -13.14 15.65 0.62
C ILE A 181 -14.53 16.18 1.02
N GLU A 182 -15.50 15.30 1.28
CA GLU A 182 -16.87 15.66 1.62
C GLU A 182 -16.99 16.36 2.98
N LYS A 183 -16.32 15.85 4.03
CA LYS A 183 -16.27 16.49 5.36
C LYS A 183 -15.70 17.91 5.28
N ASN A 184 -14.57 18.09 4.59
CA ASN A 184 -13.96 19.41 4.38
C ASN A 184 -14.91 20.41 3.68
N PHE A 185 -15.83 19.95 2.83
CA PHE A 185 -16.85 20.81 2.20
C PHE A 185 -18.09 21.08 3.07
N GLN A 186 -18.31 20.27 4.11
CA GLN A 186 -19.40 20.45 5.08
C GLN A 186 -18.97 21.36 6.25
N ASP A 187 -17.76 21.18 6.79
CA ASP A 187 -17.21 22.04 7.86
C ASP A 187 -17.13 23.51 7.42
N LEU A 188 -16.77 23.76 6.16
CA LEU A 188 -16.78 25.10 5.53
C LEU A 188 -18.17 25.72 5.38
N ARG A 189 -19.26 24.97 5.59
CA ARG A 189 -20.65 25.47 5.55
C ARG A 189 -21.33 25.53 6.92
N TYR A 190 -20.80 24.85 7.94
CA TYR A 190 -21.50 24.62 9.21
C TYR A 190 -21.03 25.50 10.38
N VAL A 191 -20.43 26.66 10.10
CA VAL A 191 -20.05 27.67 11.13
C VAL A 191 -21.25 28.53 11.57
N LYS A 192 -22.48 28.03 11.43
CA LYS A 192 -23.69 28.77 11.85
C LYS A 192 -24.76 27.87 12.46
N ASP A 193 -25.09 28.20 13.70
CA ASP A 193 -26.27 27.82 14.47
C ASP A 193 -26.50 26.33 14.83
N SER A 194 -26.06 25.93 16.02
CA SER A 194 -26.90 25.12 16.93
C SER A 194 -26.51 25.30 18.41
N ARG A 195 -27.46 25.10 19.32
CA ARG A 195 -27.33 25.33 20.78
C ARG A 195 -27.56 24.05 21.60
N ASP A 196 -26.87 22.97 21.27
CA ASP A 196 -26.93 21.68 22.01
C ASP A 196 -25.53 21.14 22.34
N LYS A 197 -24.83 21.78 23.27
CA LYS A 197 -23.38 21.58 23.45
C LYS A 197 -22.96 20.16 23.87
N GLU A 198 -23.75 19.43 24.65
CA GLU A 198 -23.32 18.13 25.19
C GLU A 198 -23.52 16.96 24.23
N ALA A 199 -24.71 16.82 23.63
CA ALA A 199 -24.98 15.80 22.61
C ALA A 199 -24.20 16.06 21.31
N HIS A 200 -23.92 17.33 20.98
CA HIS A 200 -23.08 17.66 19.83
C HIS A 200 -21.60 17.30 20.10
N ASN A 201 -21.10 17.46 21.33
CA ASN A 201 -19.73 17.08 21.68
C ASN A 201 -19.50 15.56 21.60
N SER A 202 -20.41 14.73 22.13
CA SER A 202 -20.25 13.26 22.07
C SER A 202 -20.28 12.73 20.63
N ASN A 203 -21.18 13.25 19.79
CA ASN A 203 -21.24 12.91 18.37
C ASN A 203 -19.98 13.34 17.60
N VAL A 204 -19.39 14.49 17.93
CA VAL A 204 -18.11 14.93 17.37
C VAL A 204 -16.96 14.02 17.80
N SER A 205 -16.87 13.64 19.08
CA SER A 205 -15.85 12.70 19.57
C SER A 205 -15.94 11.33 18.88
N LEU A 206 -17.15 10.79 18.69
CA LEU A 206 -17.36 9.54 17.95
C LEU A 206 -16.98 9.66 16.47
N ALA A 207 -17.34 10.77 15.81
CA ALA A 207 -16.97 11.02 14.41
C ALA A 207 -15.45 11.16 14.20
N ILE A 208 -14.73 11.75 15.17
CA ILE A 208 -13.27 11.81 15.19
C ILE A 208 -12.67 10.43 15.38
N ALA A 209 -13.14 9.67 16.38
CA ALA A 209 -12.65 8.32 16.67
C ALA A 209 -12.82 7.37 15.47
N LEU A 210 -13.98 7.39 14.81
CA LEU A 210 -14.22 6.63 13.57
C LEU A 210 -13.30 7.08 12.43
N SER A 211 -13.01 8.38 12.30
CA SER A 211 -12.13 8.93 11.26
C SER A 211 -10.65 8.53 11.45
N GLU A 212 -10.21 8.37 12.70
CA GLU A 212 -8.89 7.80 13.04
C GLU A 212 -8.87 6.27 12.91
N LEU A 213 -9.96 5.56 13.21
CA LEU A 213 -10.06 4.13 12.92
C LEU A 213 -9.98 3.84 11.42
N GLU A 214 -10.73 4.58 10.60
CA GLU A 214 -10.63 4.54 9.12
C GLU A 214 -9.20 4.83 8.62
N LYS A 215 -8.41 5.59 9.39
CA LYS A 215 -7.01 5.91 9.08
C LYS A 215 -6.11 4.73 9.37
N GLY A 216 -6.22 4.15 10.57
CA GLY A 216 -5.53 2.90 10.94
C GLY A 216 -5.81 1.78 9.95
N THR A 217 -7.08 1.61 9.55
CA THR A 217 -7.47 0.61 8.53
C THR A 217 -6.83 0.89 7.18
N CYS A 218 -6.80 2.15 6.72
CA CYS A 218 -6.14 2.48 5.46
C CYS A 218 -4.62 2.38 5.53
N VAL A 219 -4.00 2.55 6.70
CA VAL A 219 -2.56 2.27 6.91
C VAL A 219 -2.31 0.77 6.83
N ALA A 220 -3.07 -0.06 7.56
CA ALA A 220 -2.98 -1.51 7.50
C ALA A 220 -3.24 -2.09 6.09
N VAL A 221 -4.15 -1.50 5.30
CA VAL A 221 -4.34 -1.91 3.89
C VAL A 221 -3.09 -1.61 3.06
N GLN A 222 -2.43 -0.48 3.29
CA GLN A 222 -1.20 -0.12 2.57
C GLN A 222 -0.01 -0.97 3.00
N GLU A 223 0.11 -1.29 4.28
CA GLU A 223 1.11 -2.21 4.82
C GLU A 223 0.92 -3.60 4.21
N LEU A 224 -0.29 -4.15 4.24
CA LEU A 224 -0.61 -5.41 3.57
C LEU A 224 -0.23 -5.40 2.09
N MET A 225 -0.64 -4.37 1.33
CA MET A 225 -0.29 -4.26 -0.09
C MET A 225 1.23 -4.15 -0.30
N THR A 226 1.94 -3.45 0.59
CA THR A 226 3.41 -3.31 0.56
C THR A 226 4.10 -4.63 0.83
N LEU A 227 3.70 -5.39 1.85
CA LEU A 227 4.23 -6.72 2.15
C LEU A 227 4.03 -7.68 0.97
N ILE A 228 2.86 -7.62 0.32
CA ILE A 228 2.55 -8.45 -0.85
C ILE A 228 3.43 -8.07 -2.06
N MET A 229 3.62 -6.78 -2.33
CA MET A 229 4.50 -6.33 -3.41
C MET A 229 5.98 -6.63 -3.13
N GLU A 230 6.44 -6.55 -1.87
CA GLU A 230 7.78 -7.01 -1.49
C GLU A 230 7.93 -8.53 -1.66
N LEU A 231 6.89 -9.34 -1.34
CA LEU A 231 6.89 -10.77 -1.59
C LEU A 231 6.99 -11.10 -3.09
N ASP A 232 6.23 -10.38 -3.93
CA ASP A 232 6.29 -10.54 -5.39
C ASP A 232 7.70 -10.23 -5.95
N LEU A 233 8.38 -9.20 -5.44
CA LEU A 233 9.78 -8.91 -5.80
C LEU A 233 10.74 -10.01 -5.33
N ILE A 234 10.64 -10.43 -4.07
CA ILE A 234 11.55 -11.41 -3.49
C ILE A 234 11.39 -12.77 -4.16
N ARG A 235 10.16 -13.17 -4.50
CA ARG A 235 9.93 -14.37 -5.32
C ARG A 235 10.55 -14.22 -6.70
N LYS A 236 10.32 -13.10 -7.39
CA LYS A 236 10.89 -12.86 -8.72
C LYS A 236 12.43 -12.94 -8.71
N GLU A 237 13.07 -12.42 -7.67
CA GLU A 237 14.53 -12.52 -7.51
C GLU A 237 14.96 -13.98 -7.26
N ALA A 238 14.27 -14.70 -6.37
CA ALA A 238 14.51 -16.12 -6.13
C ALA A 238 14.27 -16.99 -7.39
N ASP A 239 13.26 -16.66 -8.21
CA ASP A 239 12.97 -17.30 -9.50
C ASP A 239 14.14 -17.09 -10.49
N LEU A 240 14.64 -15.86 -10.59
CA LEU A 240 15.77 -15.50 -11.46
C LEU A 240 17.07 -16.19 -11.03
N GLN A 241 17.27 -16.36 -9.72
CA GLN A 241 18.42 -17.06 -9.14
C GLN A 241 18.25 -18.60 -9.11
N GLY A 242 17.07 -19.13 -9.49
CA GLY A 242 16.79 -20.56 -9.52
C GLY A 242 16.59 -21.21 -8.14
N PHE A 243 16.24 -20.43 -7.12
CA PHE A 243 16.00 -20.89 -5.75
C PHE A 243 14.55 -21.32 -5.47
N THR A 244 13.64 -21.11 -6.42
CA THR A 244 12.25 -21.58 -6.35
C THR A 244 12.07 -22.93 -7.05
N THR A 245 11.03 -23.67 -6.67
CA THR A 245 10.66 -24.96 -7.28
C THR A 245 9.34 -24.85 -8.04
N ARG A 246 8.98 -25.89 -8.81
CA ARG A 246 7.65 -25.96 -9.45
C ARG A 246 6.47 -25.94 -8.46
N VAL A 247 6.69 -26.30 -7.19
CA VAL A 247 5.67 -26.26 -6.14
C VAL A 247 5.41 -24.82 -5.68
N ASP A 248 6.42 -23.96 -5.73
CA ASP A 248 6.36 -22.52 -5.49
C ASP A 248 5.75 -21.72 -6.65
N GLY A 249 5.31 -22.42 -7.72
CA GLY A 249 4.90 -21.83 -8.98
C GLY A 249 3.82 -20.74 -8.86
N PHE A 250 3.98 -19.70 -9.69
CA PHE A 250 3.17 -18.49 -9.73
C PHE A 250 1.66 -18.77 -9.87
N ARG A 251 0.90 -18.73 -8.76
CA ARG A 251 -0.57 -18.97 -8.74
C ARG A 251 -1.42 -17.70 -8.82
N TRP A 252 -0.84 -16.53 -8.59
CA TRP A 252 -1.51 -15.24 -8.66
C TRP A 252 -0.73 -14.26 -9.54
N VAL A 253 -1.42 -13.36 -10.22
CA VAL A 253 -0.79 -12.26 -11.00
C VAL A 253 -0.12 -11.28 -10.01
N PRO A 254 1.04 -10.67 -10.32
CA PRO A 254 1.69 -9.73 -9.39
C PRO A 254 0.74 -8.60 -9.00
N MET A 255 0.70 -8.23 -7.72
CA MET A 255 -0.26 -7.25 -7.20
C MET A 255 -0.23 -5.93 -7.99
N LEU A 256 0.97 -5.48 -8.36
CA LEU A 256 1.17 -4.21 -9.05
C LEU A 256 0.58 -4.20 -10.47
N GLU A 257 0.60 -5.34 -11.17
CA GLU A 257 -0.07 -5.49 -12.48
C GLU A 257 -1.59 -5.35 -12.32
N ILE A 258 -2.18 -5.96 -11.29
CA ILE A 258 -3.60 -5.84 -10.97
C ILE A 258 -3.97 -4.38 -10.61
N ILE A 259 -3.18 -3.71 -9.77
CA ILE A 259 -3.39 -2.29 -9.44
C ILE A 259 -3.37 -1.42 -10.70
N VAL A 260 -2.36 -1.58 -11.55
CA VAL A 260 -2.23 -0.80 -12.79
C VAL A 260 -3.39 -1.09 -13.73
N ASP A 261 -3.86 -2.34 -13.84
CA ASP A 261 -5.04 -2.70 -14.63
C ASP A 261 -6.33 -2.06 -14.12
N GLU A 262 -6.61 -2.12 -12.81
CA GLU A 262 -7.80 -1.49 -12.23
C GLU A 262 -7.76 0.04 -12.35
N LEU A 263 -6.59 0.67 -12.18
CA LEU A 263 -6.39 2.11 -12.43
C LEU A 263 -6.48 2.50 -13.92
N THR A 264 -6.15 1.58 -14.83
CA THR A 264 -6.33 1.76 -16.29
C THR A 264 -7.82 1.74 -16.63
N TYR A 265 -8.55 0.78 -16.08
CA TYR A 265 -9.96 0.54 -16.37
C TYR A 265 -10.86 1.61 -15.74
N ASN A 266 -10.61 1.97 -14.47
CA ASN A 266 -11.35 2.97 -13.74
C ASN A 266 -10.49 4.20 -13.41
N LYS A 267 -10.56 5.22 -14.28
CA LYS A 267 -9.81 6.47 -14.11
C LYS A 267 -10.20 7.26 -12.85
N ASP A 268 -11.42 7.09 -12.34
CA ASP A 268 -11.88 7.80 -11.14
C ASP A 268 -11.15 7.34 -9.88
N TYR A 269 -10.54 6.14 -9.89
CA TYR A 269 -9.74 5.64 -8.78
C TYR A 269 -8.31 6.23 -8.73
N ILE A 270 -7.80 6.84 -9.82
CA ILE A 270 -6.40 7.32 -9.89
C ILE A 270 -6.11 8.39 -8.83
N SER A 271 -6.96 9.41 -8.72
CA SER A 271 -6.76 10.48 -7.73
C SER A 271 -6.99 10.02 -6.28
N PRO A 272 -8.10 9.32 -5.94
CA PRO A 272 -8.30 8.77 -4.62
C PRO A 272 -7.17 7.83 -4.16
N PHE A 273 -6.73 6.91 -5.02
CA PHE A 273 -5.68 5.96 -4.70
C PHE A 273 -4.33 6.64 -4.45
N LEU A 274 -3.86 7.50 -5.37
CA LEU A 274 -2.54 8.14 -5.25
C LEU A 274 -2.46 9.18 -4.12
N MET A 275 -3.60 9.70 -3.67
CA MET A 275 -3.68 10.56 -2.48
C MET A 275 -3.55 9.77 -1.17
N VAL A 276 -4.17 8.58 -1.07
CA VAL A 276 -4.21 7.80 0.18
C VAL A 276 -3.00 6.89 0.33
N PHE A 277 -2.58 6.21 -0.75
CA PHE A 277 -1.42 5.35 -0.76
C PHE A 277 -0.15 6.19 -0.54
N SER A 278 0.61 6.00 0.54
CA SER A 278 1.75 6.86 0.92
C SER A 278 3.11 6.32 0.49
N GLU A 279 3.26 5.01 0.35
CA GLU A 279 4.57 4.37 0.17
C GLU A 279 5.29 4.82 -1.12
N PRO A 280 6.41 5.55 -1.03
CA PRO A 280 6.95 6.29 -2.17
C PRO A 280 7.63 5.38 -3.19
N LYS A 281 8.27 4.28 -2.73
CA LYS A 281 8.84 3.23 -3.60
C LYS A 281 7.76 2.70 -4.55
N TRP A 282 6.67 2.21 -3.98
CA TRP A 282 5.59 1.56 -4.70
C TRP A 282 4.71 2.54 -5.47
N LYS A 283 4.46 3.74 -4.93
CA LYS A 283 3.77 4.81 -5.65
C LYS A 283 4.49 5.17 -6.94
N LEU A 284 5.82 5.31 -6.89
CA LEU A 284 6.61 5.58 -8.10
C LEU A 284 6.46 4.42 -9.08
N GLU A 285 6.73 3.17 -8.67
CA GLU A 285 6.65 1.98 -9.54
C GLU A 285 5.28 1.83 -10.24
N ILE A 286 4.17 2.03 -9.51
CA ILE A 286 2.79 2.01 -10.06
C ILE A 286 2.64 3.07 -11.16
N ILE A 287 3.14 4.29 -10.95
CA ILE A 287 3.07 5.36 -11.95
C ILE A 287 3.97 5.06 -13.15
N LEU A 288 5.19 4.54 -12.93
CA LEU A 288 6.11 4.16 -14.00
C LEU A 288 5.49 3.10 -14.92
N GLN A 289 4.86 2.08 -14.33
CA GLN A 289 4.19 1.01 -15.09
C GLN A 289 2.88 1.47 -15.74
N TYR A 290 2.12 2.37 -15.11
CA TYR A 290 0.94 3.00 -15.73
C TYR A 290 1.31 3.72 -17.03
N PHE A 291 2.34 4.57 -17.02
CA PHE A 291 2.84 5.21 -18.24
C PHE A 291 3.34 4.18 -19.26
N SER A 292 4.09 3.17 -18.81
CA SER A 292 4.64 2.11 -19.66
C SER A 292 3.59 1.35 -20.46
N LYS A 293 2.35 1.24 -19.96
CA LYS A 293 1.22 0.63 -20.66
C LYS A 293 0.75 1.43 -21.89
N TYR A 294 0.94 2.75 -21.87
CA TYR A 294 0.52 3.66 -22.95
C TYR A 294 1.67 4.14 -23.83
N THR A 295 2.91 4.09 -23.37
CA THR A 295 4.10 4.36 -24.17
C THR A 295 4.55 3.08 -24.88
N THR A 296 4.34 3.00 -26.18
CA THR A 296 4.72 1.83 -26.99
C THR A 296 6.21 1.53 -26.86
N LYS A 297 6.56 0.32 -26.39
CA LYS A 297 7.93 -0.19 -26.46
C LYS A 297 8.37 -0.25 -27.92
N SER A 298 9.41 0.51 -28.28
CA SER A 298 10.14 0.35 -29.54
C SER A 298 11.06 -0.87 -29.45
N SER A 299 10.49 -2.07 -29.35
CA SER A 299 11.23 -3.33 -29.37
C SER A 299 10.34 -4.46 -29.89
N VAL A 300 10.64 -4.91 -31.12
CA VAL A 300 10.06 -6.14 -31.69
C VAL A 300 10.74 -7.33 -31.01
N ARG A 301 10.11 -7.89 -29.98
CA ARG A 301 10.68 -8.98 -29.17
C ARG A 301 10.54 -10.32 -29.89
N THR A 302 11.67 -10.92 -30.28
CA THR A 302 11.73 -12.33 -30.66
C THR A 302 11.72 -13.22 -29.40
N ARG A 303 11.30 -14.49 -29.58
CA ARG A 303 10.87 -15.43 -28.53
C ARG A 303 11.96 -15.91 -27.53
N ARG A 304 13.09 -15.20 -27.37
CA ARG A 304 14.27 -15.71 -26.63
C ARG A 304 15.09 -14.71 -25.79
N SER A 305 14.73 -13.43 -25.67
CA SER A 305 15.39 -12.57 -24.67
C SER A 305 14.80 -12.81 -23.27
N ASN A 306 15.67 -12.97 -22.27
CA ASN A 306 15.31 -13.03 -20.83
C ASN A 306 15.30 -11.64 -20.16
N GLU A 307 15.40 -10.57 -20.93
CA GLU A 307 15.46 -9.22 -20.38
C GLU A 307 14.14 -8.79 -19.74
N THR A 308 14.30 -8.23 -18.55
CA THR A 308 13.27 -7.69 -17.66
C THR A 308 12.39 -6.69 -18.38
N SER A 309 11.07 -6.83 -18.22
CA SER A 309 10.12 -6.04 -18.99
C SER A 309 9.94 -4.59 -18.48
N ASN A 310 10.50 -4.24 -17.33
CA ASN A 310 10.06 -3.11 -16.51
C ASN A 310 11.23 -2.23 -16.05
N ASP A 311 12.04 -1.71 -16.96
CA ASP A 311 13.17 -0.80 -16.64
C ASP A 311 12.89 0.64 -17.07
N ALA A 312 11.61 1.05 -16.98
CA ALA A 312 11.18 2.42 -17.21
C ALA A 312 11.63 3.30 -16.04
N THR A 313 12.33 4.40 -16.33
CA THR A 313 12.73 5.39 -15.33
C THR A 313 11.85 6.64 -15.40
N LEU A 314 11.81 7.41 -14.31
CA LEU A 314 11.11 8.69 -14.28
C LEU A 314 11.66 9.65 -15.35
N GLU A 315 12.99 9.69 -15.52
CA GLU A 315 13.63 10.47 -16.57
C GLU A 315 13.20 10.05 -17.99
N ALA A 316 13.10 8.74 -18.25
CA ALA A 316 12.63 8.22 -19.53
C ALA A 316 11.16 8.62 -19.80
N ILE A 317 10.30 8.59 -18.78
CA ILE A 317 8.90 9.01 -18.91
C ILE A 317 8.80 10.51 -19.20
N LEU A 318 9.56 11.34 -18.49
CA LEU A 318 9.60 12.77 -18.73
C LEU A 318 10.08 13.10 -20.16
N SER A 319 10.94 12.26 -20.75
CA SER A 319 11.41 12.45 -22.12
C SER A 319 10.27 12.43 -23.16
N PHE A 320 9.18 11.70 -22.93
CA PHE A 320 8.02 11.68 -23.82
C PHE A 320 7.24 13.01 -23.84
N PHE A 321 7.49 13.92 -22.90
CA PHE A 321 6.89 15.27 -22.88
C PHE A 321 7.82 16.35 -23.46
N SER A 322 9.02 15.97 -23.93
CA SER A 322 10.01 16.91 -24.50
C SER A 322 9.57 17.54 -25.84
N THR A 323 8.68 16.90 -26.59
CA THR A 323 8.21 17.41 -27.89
C THR A 323 6.68 17.56 -27.92
N ALA A 324 6.18 18.49 -28.73
CA ALA A 324 4.75 18.69 -28.91
C ALA A 324 4.07 17.43 -29.47
N THR A 325 4.69 16.73 -30.43
CA THR A 325 4.13 15.52 -31.06
C THR A 325 4.03 14.36 -30.07
N SER A 326 5.10 14.08 -29.31
CA SER A 326 5.08 13.01 -28.30
C SER A 326 4.12 13.32 -27.14
N THR A 327 4.05 14.59 -26.72
CA THR A 327 3.07 15.05 -25.72
C THR A 327 1.63 14.84 -26.19
N LYS A 328 1.29 15.26 -27.42
CA LYS A 328 -0.04 15.05 -28.02
C LYS A 328 -0.40 13.56 -28.07
N ASN A 329 0.56 12.67 -28.34
CA ASN A 329 0.33 11.23 -28.38
C ASN A 329 0.02 10.63 -26.99
N ILE A 330 0.64 11.11 -25.92
CA ILE A 330 0.29 10.69 -24.55
C ILE A 330 -1.06 11.27 -24.13
N VAL A 331 -1.28 12.57 -24.33
CA VAL A 331 -2.54 13.25 -23.95
C VAL A 331 -3.75 12.58 -24.61
N LYS A 332 -3.64 12.17 -25.89
CA LYS A 332 -4.68 11.39 -26.58
C LYS A 332 -5.02 10.04 -25.93
N LYS A 333 -4.08 9.42 -25.21
CA LYS A 333 -4.27 8.10 -24.58
C LYS A 333 -4.82 8.19 -23.16
N ILE A 334 -4.23 9.05 -22.32
CA ILE A 334 -4.56 9.10 -20.88
C ILE A 334 -5.37 10.32 -20.45
N SER A 335 -5.41 11.39 -21.26
CA SER A 335 -5.84 12.76 -20.94
C SER A 335 -4.78 13.65 -20.30
N SER A 336 -4.98 14.97 -20.41
CA SER A 336 -4.09 16.01 -19.88
C SER A 336 -4.08 16.01 -18.35
N GLU A 337 -5.25 15.83 -17.74
CA GLU A 337 -5.49 15.83 -16.29
C GLU A 337 -4.82 14.65 -15.61
N VAL A 338 -4.99 13.44 -16.17
CA VAL A 338 -4.37 12.21 -15.66
C VAL A 338 -2.85 12.29 -15.79
N ALA A 339 -2.33 12.77 -16.92
CA ALA A 339 -0.89 12.98 -17.09
C ALA A 339 -0.32 13.95 -16.04
N LYS A 340 -0.97 15.11 -15.83
CA LYS A 340 -0.57 16.10 -14.81
C LYS A 340 -0.56 15.48 -13.40
N LEU A 341 -1.64 14.78 -13.03
CA LEU A 341 -1.80 14.14 -11.71
C LEU A 341 -0.72 13.09 -11.43
N LEU A 342 -0.46 12.20 -12.40
CA LEU A 342 0.58 11.17 -12.30
C LEU A 342 1.98 11.80 -12.15
N LEU A 343 2.28 12.86 -12.92
CA LEU A 343 3.58 13.55 -12.83
C LEU A 343 3.78 14.26 -11.48
N VAL A 344 2.74 14.87 -10.89
CA VAL A 344 2.82 15.45 -9.54
C VAL A 344 3.15 14.37 -8.50
N HIS A 345 2.43 13.25 -8.50
CA HIS A 345 2.66 12.18 -7.53
C HIS A 345 3.98 11.42 -7.75
N ALA A 346 4.44 11.28 -8.99
CA ALA A 346 5.77 10.72 -9.28
C ALA A 346 6.89 11.61 -8.76
N PHE A 347 6.76 12.94 -8.88
CA PHE A 347 7.73 13.88 -8.32
C PHE A 347 7.70 13.91 -6.78
N GLN A 348 6.50 13.85 -6.18
CA GLN A 348 6.34 13.70 -4.73
C GLN A 348 7.06 12.44 -4.22
N ALA A 349 6.87 11.29 -4.89
CA ALA A 349 7.55 10.05 -4.56
C ALA A 349 9.08 10.13 -4.76
N CYS A 350 9.53 10.78 -5.84
CA CYS A 350 10.95 11.05 -6.12
C CYS A 350 11.61 11.85 -4.99
N LEU A 351 10.98 12.92 -4.51
CA LEU A 351 11.48 13.73 -3.38
C LEU A 351 11.58 12.88 -2.11
N SER A 352 10.52 12.13 -1.77
CA SER A 352 10.51 11.25 -0.59
C SER A 352 11.61 10.17 -0.63
N LEU A 353 11.85 9.56 -1.80
CA LEU A 353 12.90 8.55 -1.97
C LEU A 353 14.30 9.14 -1.81
N GLN A 354 14.57 10.34 -2.34
CA GLN A 354 15.88 10.99 -2.21
C GLN A 354 16.21 11.43 -0.77
N HIS A 355 15.20 11.60 0.08
CA HIS A 355 15.40 11.86 1.51
C HIS A 355 15.58 10.58 2.35
N CYS A 356 15.34 9.39 1.79
CA CYS A 356 15.36 8.12 2.52
C CYS A 356 16.59 7.27 2.17
N SER A 357 17.59 7.26 3.07
CA SER A 357 18.85 6.53 2.89
C SER A 357 18.72 5.01 2.68
N ARG A 358 17.59 4.41 3.09
CA ARG A 358 17.30 2.98 2.93
C ARG A 358 17.12 2.52 1.48
N HIS A 359 16.86 3.43 0.53
CA HIS A 359 16.51 3.08 -0.86
C HIS A 359 17.48 3.61 -1.92
N ASN A 360 18.68 4.07 -1.53
CA ASN A 360 19.62 4.76 -2.43
C ASN A 360 19.82 4.07 -3.79
N ALA A 361 20.11 2.77 -3.82
CA ALA A 361 20.32 2.02 -5.08
C ALA A 361 19.06 1.99 -5.97
N TYR A 362 17.92 1.55 -5.44
CA TYR A 362 16.63 1.53 -6.15
C TYR A 362 16.20 2.92 -6.61
N SER A 363 16.44 3.95 -5.80
CA SER A 363 16.11 5.33 -6.13
C SER A 363 16.92 5.84 -7.34
N ALA A 364 18.21 5.54 -7.41
CA ALA A 364 19.06 5.94 -8.54
C ALA A 364 18.61 5.24 -9.84
N GLU A 365 18.37 3.93 -9.78
CA GLU A 365 17.88 3.12 -10.90
C GLU A 365 16.54 3.64 -11.45
N ARG A 366 15.56 3.88 -10.58
CA ARG A 366 14.18 4.21 -11.00
C ARG A 366 13.96 5.69 -11.32
N ILE A 367 14.75 6.58 -10.73
CA ILE A 367 14.69 8.01 -11.07
C ILE A 367 15.45 8.26 -12.39
N GLY A 368 16.60 7.61 -12.58
CA GLY A 368 17.43 7.69 -13.80
C GLY A 368 18.39 8.89 -13.86
N GLY A 369 18.03 10.01 -13.23
CA GLY A 369 18.82 11.25 -13.27
C GLY A 369 18.81 12.04 -11.95
N THR A 370 19.61 13.11 -11.90
CA THR A 370 19.71 13.97 -10.71
C THR A 370 18.43 14.79 -10.47
N LEU A 371 18.17 15.20 -9.21
CA LEU A 371 17.00 16.01 -8.88
C LEU A 371 16.84 17.27 -9.75
N SER A 372 17.96 17.93 -10.08
CA SER A 372 17.93 19.12 -10.95
C SER A 372 17.49 18.78 -12.38
N GLN A 373 18.03 17.71 -12.97
CA GLN A 373 17.62 17.25 -14.30
C GLN A 373 16.14 16.84 -14.32
N ILE A 374 15.68 16.10 -13.30
CA ILE A 374 14.28 15.70 -13.14
C ILE A 374 13.37 16.92 -12.99
N SER A 375 13.75 17.90 -12.17
CA SER A 375 12.97 19.13 -11.96
C SER A 375 12.84 19.94 -13.26
N ASN A 376 13.93 20.14 -14.00
CA ASN A 376 13.93 20.86 -15.27
C ASN A 376 13.08 20.16 -16.34
N LYS A 377 13.18 18.82 -16.41
CA LYS A 377 12.36 18.00 -17.31
C LYS A 377 10.88 18.00 -16.91
N LEU A 378 10.56 18.02 -15.61
CA LEU A 378 9.19 18.12 -15.10
C LEU A 378 8.55 19.48 -15.44
N VAL A 379 9.25 20.59 -15.22
CA VAL A 379 8.79 21.93 -15.63
C VAL A 379 8.53 21.98 -17.12
N SER A 380 9.45 21.44 -17.92
CA SER A 380 9.29 21.32 -19.38
C SER A 380 8.06 20.49 -19.76
N ALA A 381 7.81 19.37 -19.08
CA ALA A 381 6.65 18.52 -19.30
C ALA A 381 5.31 19.24 -19.01
N PHE A 382 5.21 19.99 -17.90
CA PHE A 382 4.03 20.78 -17.59
C PHE A 382 3.80 21.91 -18.61
N GLN A 383 4.86 22.56 -19.09
CA GLN A 383 4.75 23.56 -20.16
C GLN A 383 4.27 22.95 -21.48
N SER A 384 4.78 21.77 -21.86
CA SER A 384 4.30 21.02 -23.03
C SER A 384 2.84 20.58 -22.89
N LEU A 385 2.41 20.14 -21.70
CA LEU A 385 1.02 19.78 -21.42
C LEU A 385 0.09 20.99 -21.55
N ARG A 386 0.46 22.15 -20.97
CA ARG A 386 -0.31 23.40 -21.07
C ARG A 386 -0.50 23.87 -22.52
N LYS A 387 0.54 23.76 -23.36
CA LYS A 387 0.49 24.17 -24.78
C LYS A 387 -0.43 23.32 -25.66
N ASN A 388 -0.89 22.16 -25.18
CA ASN A 388 -1.74 21.23 -25.92
C ASN A 388 -3.19 21.18 -25.39
N ASP A 389 -3.54 22.05 -24.45
CA ASP A 389 -4.78 22.05 -23.67
C ASP A 389 -5.18 23.50 -23.35
N GLU A 390 -5.84 24.15 -24.30
CA GLU A 390 -6.24 25.58 -24.19
C GLU A 390 -7.30 25.82 -23.11
N THR A 391 -7.99 24.76 -22.68
CA THR A 391 -8.97 24.74 -21.59
C THR A 391 -8.36 24.73 -20.17
N CYS A 392 -7.02 24.80 -20.06
CA CYS A 392 -6.27 24.57 -18.83
C CYS A 392 -6.52 25.60 -17.71
N LYS A 393 -7.62 25.45 -16.98
CA LYS A 393 -7.71 25.83 -15.56
C LYS A 393 -7.27 24.65 -14.70
N MET A 394 -6.25 24.86 -13.87
CA MET A 394 -5.93 23.94 -12.78
C MET A 394 -7.15 23.84 -11.87
N SER A 395 -7.82 22.68 -11.84
CA SER A 395 -8.90 22.43 -10.88
C SER A 395 -8.39 22.68 -9.46
N LYS A 396 -9.18 23.37 -8.63
CA LYS A 396 -8.86 23.62 -7.20
C LYS A 396 -8.48 22.34 -6.44
N ARG A 397 -8.96 21.18 -6.90
CA ARG A 397 -8.61 19.84 -6.40
C ARG A 397 -7.10 19.54 -6.52
N ASN A 398 -6.48 19.87 -7.65
CA ASN A 398 -5.04 19.69 -7.87
C ASN A 398 -4.22 20.71 -7.07
N PHE A 399 -4.78 21.92 -6.89
CA PHE A 399 -4.17 22.96 -6.07
C PHE A 399 -4.11 22.56 -4.58
N GLY A 400 -5.14 21.89 -4.06
CA GLY A 400 -5.14 21.33 -2.69
C GLY A 400 -4.09 20.25 -2.46
N ILE A 401 -3.80 19.41 -3.48
CA ILE A 401 -2.71 18.42 -3.42
C ILE A 401 -1.35 19.13 -3.32
N LEU A 402 -1.14 20.18 -4.11
CA LEU A 402 0.05 21.03 -4.05
C LEU A 402 0.17 21.83 -2.73
N TRP A 403 -0.95 22.16 -2.09
CA TRP A 403 -0.96 22.83 -0.79
C TRP A 403 -0.70 21.87 0.38
N SER A 404 -1.14 20.60 0.26
CA SER A 404 -0.79 19.54 1.21
C SER A 404 0.71 19.20 1.20
N ILE A 405 1.38 19.34 0.04
CA ILE A 405 2.84 19.21 -0.09
C ILE A 405 3.60 20.30 0.70
N ASN A 406 2.96 21.41 1.10
CA ASN A 406 3.68 22.58 1.61
C ASN A 406 4.04 22.55 3.11
N PHE A 407 3.37 21.82 4.00
CA PHE A 407 3.61 22.08 5.44
C PHE A 407 4.90 21.46 5.99
N ASP A 408 5.17 20.17 5.71
CA ASP A 408 6.38 19.50 6.25
C ASP A 408 7.62 19.62 5.33
N LEU A 409 7.44 19.80 4.02
CA LEU A 409 8.57 19.79 3.06
C LEU A 409 9.24 21.16 2.86
N ILE A 410 8.54 22.26 3.17
CA ILE A 410 9.03 23.63 2.88
C ILE A 410 10.31 23.98 3.65
N TYR A 411 10.53 23.44 4.85
CA TYR A 411 11.55 23.96 5.76
C TYR A 411 13.02 23.69 5.33
N LYS A 412 13.29 22.88 4.28
CA LYS A 412 14.67 22.43 3.98
C LYS A 412 15.24 22.59 2.57
N ARG A 413 14.53 23.17 1.58
CA ARG A 413 15.15 23.71 0.33
C ARG A 413 14.18 24.61 -0.45
N SER A 414 14.32 25.92 -0.27
CA SER A 414 13.28 26.93 -0.53
C SER A 414 13.30 27.62 -1.90
N GLN A 415 14.08 27.17 -2.89
CA GLN A 415 14.25 27.90 -4.16
C GLN A 415 13.59 27.22 -5.37
N ILE A 416 13.86 25.93 -5.62
CA ILE A 416 13.23 25.18 -6.74
C ILE A 416 11.72 24.97 -6.50
N LEU A 417 11.33 24.67 -5.25
CA LEU A 417 9.92 24.61 -4.87
C LEU A 417 9.25 25.99 -4.94
N ALA A 418 9.96 27.09 -4.66
CA ALA A 418 9.41 28.43 -4.83
C ALA A 418 9.18 28.77 -6.32
N GLU A 419 10.04 28.34 -7.24
CA GLU A 419 9.78 28.51 -8.68
C GLU A 419 8.59 27.67 -9.17
N VAL A 420 8.49 26.40 -8.75
CA VAL A 420 7.34 25.54 -9.09
C VAL A 420 6.04 26.10 -8.49
N VAL A 421 6.04 26.46 -7.20
CA VAL A 421 4.88 27.00 -6.48
C VAL A 421 4.53 28.41 -6.96
N SER A 422 5.49 29.26 -7.33
CA SER A 422 5.22 30.57 -7.94
C SER A 422 4.68 30.45 -9.37
N PHE A 423 5.20 29.51 -10.18
CA PHE A 423 4.63 29.18 -11.49
C PHE A 423 3.18 28.68 -11.39
N LEU A 424 2.82 28.04 -10.27
CA LEU A 424 1.46 27.58 -9.98
C LEU A 424 0.57 28.70 -9.38
N LEU A 425 1.08 29.52 -8.46
CA LEU A 425 0.34 30.59 -7.76
C LEU A 425 0.06 31.82 -8.62
N VAL A 426 0.98 32.21 -9.51
CA VAL A 426 0.83 33.44 -10.30
C VAL A 426 -0.28 33.32 -11.37
N HIS A 427 -0.74 32.10 -11.69
CA HIS A 427 -1.71 31.83 -12.76
C HIS A 427 -2.80 30.79 -12.41
N GLY A 428 -3.27 30.78 -11.15
CA GLY A 428 -4.43 30.00 -10.68
C GLY A 428 -5.77 30.69 -10.89
#